data_AF-A0A7C2ESD6-F1
#
_entry.id   AF-A0A7C2ESD6-F1
#
_cell.length_a   1.000
_cell.length_b   1.000
_cell.length_c   1.000
_cell.angle_alpha   90.00
_cell.angle_beta   90.00
_cell.angle_gamma   90.00
#
_symmetry.space_group_name_H-M   'P 1'
#
loop_
_entity.id
_entity.type
_entity.pdbx_description
1 polymer ?
#
loop_
_entity_poly.entity_id
_entity_poly.type
_entity_poly.pdbx_seq_one_letter_code
_entity_poly.pdbx_strand_id
1 'polypeptide(L)'
;MPKRVSIQPLIIAVALLVTGPAAEGAKWSQKYIRRLPDSAFASVELTSQGKKLRHLPHHDAQGNLDIPHLCNALARLPQVKWRDPASAEAARRHLEEHLAQIGRTACRPGRKAGAGGNGGGSGQPGREEGGERP
;
A
#
# COMPACT_ATOMS: atom_id res chain seq x y z
N MET A 1 -37.84 -6.40 58.37
CA MET A 1 -37.69 -5.04 57.82
C MET A 1 -36.22 -4.83 57.43
N PRO A 2 -35.91 -4.03 56.38
CA PRO A 2 -35.82 -4.43 54.97
C PRO A 2 -34.47 -5.03 54.52
N LYS A 3 -34.55 -5.94 53.54
CA LYS A 3 -33.42 -6.58 52.84
C LYS A 3 -32.75 -5.54 51.92
N ARG A 4 -31.43 -5.36 52.05
CA ARG A 4 -30.63 -4.54 51.12
C ARG A 4 -30.51 -5.26 49.79
N VAL A 5 -31.20 -4.75 48.77
CA VAL A 5 -31.08 -5.22 47.39
C VAL A 5 -29.82 -4.60 46.80
N SER A 6 -28.79 -5.43 46.60
CA SER A 6 -27.56 -5.05 45.91
C SER A 6 -27.79 -5.20 44.41
N ILE A 7 -27.99 -4.08 43.70
CA ILE A 7 -28.15 -4.05 42.25
C ILE A 7 -26.75 -3.93 41.65
N GLN A 8 -26.21 -5.05 41.17
CA GLN A 8 -25.01 -5.06 40.33
C GLN A 8 -25.40 -4.52 38.94
N PRO A 9 -24.75 -3.47 38.40
CA PRO A 9 -24.99 -3.06 37.02
C PRO A 9 -24.37 -4.09 36.06
N LEU A 10 -25.25 -4.83 35.37
CA LEU A 10 -24.93 -5.63 34.20
C LEU A 10 -24.48 -4.67 33.07
N ILE A 11 -23.18 -4.48 32.91
CA ILE A 11 -22.63 -3.74 31.77
C ILE A 11 -22.80 -4.63 30.52
N ILE A 12 -23.82 -4.33 29.74
CA ILE A 12 -24.08 -4.94 28.43
C ILE A 12 -22.99 -4.43 27.48
N ALA A 13 -22.04 -5.30 27.15
CA ALA A 13 -21.05 -5.06 26.13
C ALA A 13 -21.70 -5.14 24.73
N VAL A 14 -22.10 -4.00 24.17
CA VAL A 14 -22.41 -3.89 22.74
C VAL A 14 -21.12 -3.57 22.00
N ALA A 15 -20.35 -4.61 21.67
CA ALA A 15 -19.27 -4.51 20.70
C ALA A 15 -19.88 -4.51 19.30
N LEU A 16 -20.21 -3.32 18.80
CA LEU A 16 -20.64 -3.08 17.43
C LEU A 16 -19.40 -3.26 16.51
N LEU A 17 -19.18 -4.50 16.08
CA LEU A 17 -18.19 -4.86 15.06
C LEU A 17 -18.63 -4.28 13.71
N VAL A 18 -18.24 -3.03 13.44
CA VAL A 18 -18.32 -2.45 12.09
C VAL A 18 -17.21 -3.10 11.26
N THR A 19 -17.52 -4.23 10.62
CA THR A 19 -16.66 -4.80 9.57
C THR A 19 -16.87 -3.99 8.29
N GLY A 20 -16.11 -2.91 8.13
CA GLY A 20 -16.01 -2.21 6.84
C GLY A 20 -15.34 -3.09 5.79
N PRO A 21 -15.72 -3.01 4.51
CA PRO A 21 -15.07 -3.76 3.45
C PRO A 21 -13.59 -3.38 3.37
N ALA A 22 -12.73 -4.40 3.34
CA ALA A 22 -11.32 -4.24 3.04
C ALA A 22 -11.16 -3.52 1.70
N ALA A 23 -10.20 -2.60 1.60
CA ALA A 23 -9.91 -1.87 0.37
C ALA A 23 -9.59 -2.83 -0.77
N GLU A 24 -10.62 -3.22 -1.52
CA GLU A 24 -10.49 -3.95 -2.76
C GLU A 24 -10.01 -2.97 -3.81
N GLY A 25 -8.68 -2.92 -4.00
CA GLY A 25 -8.07 -2.19 -5.09
C GLY A 25 -8.82 -2.50 -6.38
N ALA A 26 -9.13 -1.47 -7.17
CA ALA A 26 -10.00 -1.57 -8.33
C ALA A 26 -9.58 -2.77 -9.21
N LYS A 27 -10.40 -3.82 -9.26
CA LYS A 27 -10.07 -5.04 -10.01
C LYS A 27 -10.53 -4.87 -11.45
N TRP A 28 -9.60 -4.59 -12.38
CA TRP A 28 -9.91 -4.71 -13.80
C TRP A 28 -10.17 -6.15 -14.21
N SER A 29 -11.21 -6.36 -15.02
CA SER A 29 -11.50 -7.69 -15.56
C SER A 29 -10.42 -8.15 -16.53
N GLN A 30 -10.18 -9.46 -16.61
CA GLN A 30 -9.26 -10.03 -17.61
C GLN A 30 -9.65 -9.66 -19.05
N LYS A 31 -10.97 -9.58 -19.33
CA LYS A 31 -11.49 -9.17 -20.64
C LYS A 31 -11.11 -7.72 -20.95
N TYR A 32 -11.13 -6.83 -19.96
CA TYR A 32 -10.72 -5.43 -20.11
C TYR A 32 -9.22 -5.32 -20.36
N ILE A 33 -8.39 -5.92 -19.50
CA ILE A 33 -6.93 -5.90 -19.62
C ILE A 33 -6.48 -6.41 -21.00
N ARG A 34 -7.12 -7.46 -21.53
CA ARG A 34 -6.78 -8.00 -22.86
C ARG A 34 -6.96 -6.98 -24.00
N ARG A 35 -7.90 -6.05 -23.88
CA ARG A 35 -8.21 -5.02 -24.89
C ARG A 35 -7.38 -3.75 -24.76
N LEU A 36 -6.62 -3.59 -23.68
CA LEU A 36 -5.77 -2.41 -23.50
C LEU A 36 -4.68 -2.34 -24.59
N PRO A 37 -4.31 -1.13 -25.05
CA PRO A 37 -3.16 -0.96 -25.93
C PRO A 37 -1.85 -1.31 -25.22
N ASP A 38 -0.78 -1.54 -25.97
CA ASP A 38 0.54 -1.86 -25.40
C ASP A 38 1.08 -0.73 -24.51
N SER A 39 0.74 0.52 -24.81
CA SER A 39 1.11 1.70 -23.99
C SER A 39 0.53 1.68 -22.58
N ALA A 40 -0.47 0.82 -22.30
CA ALA A 40 -1.03 0.69 -20.97
C ALA A 40 -0.17 -0.12 -19.99
N PHE A 41 0.89 -0.76 -20.49
CA PHE A 41 1.73 -1.71 -19.75
C PHE A 41 3.12 -1.12 -19.50
N ALA A 42 3.76 -1.50 -18.39
CA ALA A 42 5.09 -1.03 -18.06
C ALA A 42 6.17 -1.63 -18.98
N SER A 43 5.90 -2.81 -19.54
CA SER A 43 6.78 -3.46 -20.51
C SER A 43 6.00 -4.46 -21.37
N VAL A 44 6.44 -4.61 -22.62
CA VAL A 44 5.91 -5.57 -23.58
C VAL A 44 7.07 -6.37 -24.19
N GLU A 45 7.20 -7.63 -23.82
CA GLU A 45 8.21 -8.55 -24.34
C GLU A 45 7.64 -9.36 -25.52
N LEU A 46 8.48 -9.77 -26.46
CA LEU A 46 8.10 -10.72 -27.51
C LEU A 46 8.62 -12.11 -27.17
N THR A 47 7.78 -13.13 -27.35
CA THR A 47 8.25 -14.51 -27.33
C THR A 47 9.03 -14.81 -28.62
N SER A 48 9.78 -15.92 -28.61
CA SER A 48 10.40 -16.49 -29.82
C SER A 48 9.42 -16.78 -30.95
N GLN A 49 8.12 -16.90 -30.65
CA GLN A 49 7.05 -17.09 -31.62
C GLN A 49 6.34 -15.77 -32.02
N GLY A 50 6.87 -14.61 -31.63
CA GLY A 50 6.30 -13.30 -31.93
C GLY A 50 5.06 -12.92 -31.09
N LYS A 51 4.72 -13.69 -30.04
CA LYS A 51 3.59 -13.36 -29.16
C LYS A 51 4.01 -12.27 -28.16
N LYS A 52 3.18 -11.26 -27.96
CA LYS A 52 3.38 -10.23 -26.94
C LYS A 52 3.06 -10.75 -25.54
N LEU A 53 4.00 -10.56 -24.61
CA LEU A 53 3.82 -10.69 -23.17
C LEU A 53 3.77 -9.29 -22.59
N ARG A 54 2.62 -8.90 -22.04
CA ARG A 54 2.36 -7.55 -21.56
C ARG A 54 2.35 -7.54 -20.04
N HIS A 55 3.15 -6.69 -19.42
CA HIS A 55 3.43 -6.72 -17.98
C HIS A 55 2.92 -5.47 -17.29
N LEU A 56 2.30 -5.67 -16.12
CA LEU A 56 1.98 -4.61 -15.16
C LEU A 56 1.15 -3.45 -15.78
N PRO A 57 -0.11 -3.71 -16.16
CA PRO A 57 -1.00 -2.67 -16.69
C PRO A 57 -1.27 -1.60 -15.63
N HIS A 58 -1.21 -0.33 -16.03
CA HIS A 58 -1.40 0.83 -15.15
C HIS A 58 -1.99 2.06 -15.83
N HIS A 59 -2.19 2.05 -17.16
CA HIS A 59 -3.07 3.03 -17.81
C HIS A 59 -4.39 2.40 -18.24
N ASP A 60 -5.44 3.22 -18.27
CA ASP A 60 -6.74 2.83 -18.80
C ASP A 60 -6.75 2.80 -20.34
N ALA A 61 -7.91 2.48 -20.92
CA ALA A 61 -8.08 2.38 -22.38
C ALA A 61 -7.92 3.73 -23.11
N GLN A 62 -8.04 4.84 -22.39
CA GLN A 62 -7.84 6.20 -22.89
C GLN A 62 -6.39 6.67 -22.71
N GLY A 63 -5.55 5.87 -22.04
CA GLY A 63 -4.17 6.19 -21.75
C GLY A 63 -3.98 7.02 -20.47
N ASN A 64 -5.01 7.17 -19.64
CA ASN A 64 -4.88 7.86 -18.36
C ASN A 64 -4.23 6.96 -17.33
N LEU A 65 -3.36 7.54 -16.50
CA LEU A 65 -2.71 6.82 -15.41
C LEU A 65 -3.73 6.44 -14.31
N ASP A 66 -3.84 5.16 -14.01
CA ASP A 66 -4.66 4.63 -12.92
C ASP A 66 -3.77 4.40 -11.68
N ILE A 67 -3.94 5.25 -10.66
CA ILE A 67 -3.09 5.24 -9.46
C ILE A 67 -3.19 3.90 -8.71
N PRO A 68 -4.38 3.34 -8.40
CA PRO A 68 -4.48 2.00 -7.82
C PRO A 68 -3.69 0.93 -8.59
N HIS A 69 -3.77 0.93 -9.92
CA HIS A 69 -3.06 -0.03 -10.75
C HIS A 69 -1.56 0.23 -10.83
N LEU A 70 -1.10 1.49 -10.81
CA LEU A 70 0.32 1.85 -10.67
C LEU A 70 0.90 1.29 -9.37
N CYS A 71 0.21 1.46 -8.24
CA CYS A 71 0.70 0.96 -6.95
C CYS A 71 0.74 -0.56 -6.91
N ASN A 72 -0.27 -1.22 -7.48
CA ASN A 72 -0.27 -2.67 -7.66
C ASN A 72 0.87 -3.14 -8.59
N ALA A 73 1.14 -2.40 -9.67
CA ALA A 73 2.23 -2.67 -10.59
C ALA A 73 3.59 -2.63 -9.88
N LEU A 74 3.85 -1.57 -9.10
CA LEU A 74 5.07 -1.43 -8.29
C LEU A 74 5.23 -2.59 -7.28
N ALA A 75 4.16 -2.95 -6.57
CA ALA A 75 4.19 -4.04 -5.61
C ALA A 75 4.44 -5.42 -6.26
N ARG A 76 4.00 -5.60 -7.50
CA ARG A 76 4.13 -6.86 -8.25
C ARG A 76 5.39 -6.95 -9.10
N LEU A 77 6.08 -5.83 -9.35
CA LEU A 77 7.32 -5.76 -10.11
C LEU A 77 8.34 -6.87 -9.75
N PRO A 78 8.69 -7.13 -8.47
CA PRO A 78 9.65 -8.18 -8.10
C PRO A 78 9.12 -9.61 -8.31
N GLN A 79 7.83 -9.80 -8.56
CA GLN A 79 7.20 -11.11 -8.75
C GLN A 79 7.09 -11.51 -10.23
N VAL A 80 7.38 -10.59 -11.15
CA VAL A 80 7.29 -10.84 -12.59
C VAL A 80 8.45 -11.73 -13.04
N LYS A 81 8.12 -12.77 -13.80
CA LYS A 81 9.10 -13.60 -14.52
C LYS A 81 9.45 -12.92 -15.83
N TRP A 82 10.55 -12.16 -15.82
CA TRP A 82 11.08 -11.47 -16.99
C TRP A 82 11.83 -12.44 -17.90
N ARG A 83 11.68 -12.29 -19.23
CA ARG A 83 12.54 -13.03 -20.17
C ARG A 83 13.87 -12.32 -20.37
N ASP A 84 13.83 -11.00 -20.39
CA ASP A 84 15.00 -10.12 -20.49
C ASP A 84 15.15 -9.27 -19.22
N PRO A 85 16.27 -9.33 -18.48
CA PRO A 85 16.57 -8.44 -17.37
C PRO A 85 16.46 -6.95 -17.73
N ALA A 86 16.79 -6.55 -18.96
CA ALA A 86 16.64 -5.17 -19.39
C ALA A 86 15.17 -4.72 -19.43
N SER A 87 14.24 -5.65 -19.71
CA SER A 87 12.80 -5.37 -19.65
C SER A 87 12.32 -5.13 -18.22
N ALA A 88 12.90 -5.85 -17.25
CA ALA A 88 12.61 -5.62 -15.83
C ALA A 88 13.03 -4.22 -15.39
N GLU A 89 14.24 -3.80 -15.78
CA GLU A 89 14.79 -2.50 -15.44
C GLU A 89 14.03 -1.36 -16.14
N ALA A 90 13.67 -1.53 -17.42
CA ALA A 90 12.84 -0.59 -18.14
C ALA A 90 11.46 -0.41 -17.47
N ALA A 91 10.81 -1.52 -17.07
CA ALA A 91 9.54 -1.47 -16.36
C ALA A 91 9.66 -0.78 -15.00
N ARG A 92 10.74 -1.06 -14.25
CA ARG A 92 11.04 -0.41 -12.97
C ARG A 92 11.12 1.11 -13.12
N ARG A 93 11.98 1.55 -14.04
CA ARG A 93 12.18 2.98 -14.32
C ARG A 93 10.88 3.65 -14.75
N HIS A 94 10.14 3.04 -15.67
CA HIS A 94 8.85 3.55 -16.16
C HIS A 94 7.83 3.77 -15.04
N LEU A 95 7.68 2.80 -14.14
CA LEU A 95 6.74 2.90 -13.01
C LEU A 95 7.22 3.92 -11.95
N GLU A 96 8.53 3.99 -11.69
CA GLU A 96 9.12 4.96 -10.76
C GLU A 96 8.97 6.40 -11.26
N GLU A 97 9.09 6.63 -12.57
CA GLU A 97 8.85 7.92 -13.21
C GLU A 97 7.41 8.39 -12.99
N HIS A 98 6.42 7.52 -13.22
CA HIS A 98 5.03 7.84 -12.91
C HIS A 98 4.80 8.13 -11.42
N LEU A 99 5.41 7.34 -10.54
CA LEU A 99 5.32 7.59 -9.09
C LEU A 99 5.93 8.94 -8.69
N ALA A 100 7.03 9.34 -9.33
CA ALA A 100 7.66 10.62 -9.09
C ALA A 100 6.77 11.78 -9.56
N GLN A 101 6.10 11.65 -10.70
CA GLN A 101 5.17 12.65 -11.25
C GLN A 101 3.98 12.92 -10.31
N ILE A 102 3.43 11.88 -9.69
CA ILE A 102 2.26 12.00 -8.80
C ILE A 102 2.62 12.18 -7.31
N GLY A 103 3.89 11.98 -6.96
CA GLY A 103 4.39 11.98 -5.59
C GLY A 103 4.32 10.60 -4.91
N ARG A 104 5.41 10.22 -4.23
CA ARG A 104 5.57 8.89 -3.58
C ARG A 104 4.50 8.54 -2.55
N THR A 105 3.85 9.53 -1.96
CA THR A 105 2.75 9.32 -0.99
C THR A 105 1.48 8.77 -1.63
N ALA A 106 1.33 8.84 -2.96
CA ALA A 106 0.17 8.33 -3.68
C ALA A 106 -0.01 6.81 -3.56
N CYS A 107 1.11 6.07 -3.46
CA CYS A 107 1.08 4.62 -3.25
C CYS A 107 1.22 4.21 -1.78
N ARG A 108 1.06 5.15 -0.84
CA ARG A 108 1.08 4.79 0.57
C ARG A 108 -0.16 3.94 0.85
N PRO A 109 0.00 2.67 1.30
CA PRO A 109 -1.14 1.95 1.83
C PRO A 109 -1.73 2.82 2.94
N GLY A 110 -3.02 3.11 2.87
CA GLY A 110 -3.69 3.97 3.84
C GLY A 110 -3.23 3.59 5.24
N ARG A 111 -2.58 4.53 5.94
CA ARG A 111 -2.20 4.29 7.33
C ARG A 111 -3.49 3.90 8.03
N LYS A 112 -3.56 2.68 8.58
CA LYS A 112 -4.65 2.35 9.50
C LYS A 112 -4.67 3.46 10.54
N ALA A 113 -5.74 4.25 10.60
CA ALA A 113 -5.98 5.11 11.73
C ALA A 113 -6.14 4.18 12.94
N GLY A 114 -5.15 4.17 13.84
CA GLY A 114 -5.17 3.41 15.09
C GLY A 114 -4.29 2.16 15.14
N ALA A 115 -2.99 2.36 15.35
CA ALA A 115 -2.22 1.52 16.26
C ALA A 115 -1.47 2.52 17.14
N GLY A 116 -1.93 2.66 18.38
CA GLY A 116 -1.47 3.66 19.33
C GLY A 116 0.04 3.63 19.48
N GLY A 117 0.66 4.79 19.34
CA GLY A 117 1.99 5.01 19.88
C GLY A 117 1.91 4.88 21.38
N ASN A 118 2.63 3.91 21.95
CA ASN A 118 2.99 3.99 23.35
C ASN A 118 4.25 4.87 23.44
N GLY A 119 4.01 6.17 23.54
CA GLY A 119 5.00 7.11 24.04
C GLY A 119 5.14 6.90 25.56
N GLY A 120 6.02 5.98 25.95
CA GLY A 120 6.47 5.84 27.33
C GLY A 120 7.57 6.85 27.61
N GLY A 121 7.19 8.11 27.82
CA GLY A 121 8.06 9.13 28.40
C GLY A 121 7.79 9.26 29.89
N SER A 122 8.73 8.76 30.70
CA SER A 122 8.91 9.06 32.13
C SER A 122 10.33 8.63 32.50
N GLY A 123 11.21 9.43 33.09
CA GLY A 123 11.14 10.84 33.44
C GLY A 123 12.53 11.36 33.81
N GLN A 124 12.72 12.65 33.52
CA GLN A 124 13.48 13.68 34.22
C GLN A 124 15.00 13.57 34.56
N PRO A 125 15.66 14.75 34.65
CA PRO A 125 17.10 14.94 34.54
C PRO A 125 17.82 14.98 35.90
N GLY A 126 19.05 14.47 35.91
CA GLY A 126 20.05 14.78 36.94
C GLY A 126 21.03 15.83 36.42
N ARG A 127 20.87 17.06 36.90
CA ARG A 127 21.90 18.11 37.00
C ARG A 127 22.88 17.65 38.10
N GLU A 128 24.19 17.78 37.97
CA GLU A 128 25.05 18.80 38.63
C GLU A 128 26.51 18.35 38.35
N GLU A 129 27.31 19.14 37.65
CA GLU A 129 28.30 20.12 38.17
C GLU A 129 29.62 19.52 38.66
N GLY A 130 30.71 20.05 38.10
CA GLY A 130 31.98 20.26 38.82
C GLY A 130 33.15 19.37 38.40
N GLY A 131 34.26 19.99 37.97
CA GLY A 131 35.58 19.36 38.13
C GLY A 131 36.65 19.69 37.09
N GLU A 132 37.18 20.90 37.16
CA GLU A 132 38.43 21.37 36.55
C GLU A 132 39.65 20.49 36.94
N ARG A 133 40.41 19.99 35.94
CA ARG A 133 41.90 19.76 35.87
C ARG A 133 42.60 18.93 36.98
N PRO A 134 43.91 18.63 36.87
CA PRO A 134 44.96 19.02 35.91
C PRO A 134 45.36 18.01 34.84
#